data_AF-A0A4Y1ZB12-F1
#
_entry.id   AF-A0A4Y1ZB12-F1
#
_cell.length_a   1.000
_cell.length_b   1.000
_cell.length_c   1.000
_cell.angle_alpha   90.00
_cell.angle_beta   90.00
_cell.angle_gamma   90.00
#
_symmetry.space_group_name_H-M   'P 1'
#
loop_
_entity.id
_entity.type
_entity.pdbx_description
1 polymer ?
#
loop_
_entity_poly.entity_id
_entity_poly.type
_entity_poly.pdbx_seq_one_letter_code
_entity_poly.pdbx_strand_id
1 'polypeptide(L)'
;MVDTQRVKQTMRVLAQIGRTDRGMMRLAYSKAEEQATNVLIEQCQAAGLAVRVDSVGNVIARRQGRRPELPAIGIGSHLDTVYEGGTYDGTLGVLAALEVMRDLNARGIETMRPIELFPLPARSRRDSASRKSAAKRLPASLSKRTLPRSPIKKGRRFKRFLPSAALTSASSRRHGCQEIDWQLFWNCILSKDQCLRRKIGRSAW
;
A
#
# COMPACT_ATOMS: atom_id res chain seq x y z
N MET A 1 11.85 19.10 7.88
CA MET A 1 11.64 18.41 9.16
C MET A 1 10.26 17.79 9.12
N VAL A 2 10.16 16.50 9.42
CA VAL A 2 8.88 15.76 9.36
C VAL A 2 7.90 16.31 10.38
N ASP A 3 6.68 16.61 9.95
CA ASP A 3 5.61 17.07 10.83
C ASP A 3 4.90 15.88 11.48
N THR A 4 5.28 15.60 12.72
CA THR A 4 4.72 14.47 13.47
C THR A 4 3.24 14.65 13.83
N GLN A 5 2.73 15.87 13.91
CA GLN A 5 1.31 16.11 14.24
C GLN A 5 0.43 15.80 13.04
N ARG A 6 0.84 16.22 11.85
CA ARG A 6 0.16 15.88 10.60
C ARG A 6 0.11 14.37 10.40
N VAL A 7 1.23 13.66 10.59
CA VAL A 7 1.25 12.19 10.54
C VAL A 7 0.27 11.58 11.54
N LYS A 8 0.28 12.02 12.79
CA LYS A 8 -0.64 11.51 13.83
C LYS A 8 -2.10 11.76 13.45
N GLN A 9 -2.42 12.92 12.90
CA GLN A 9 -3.79 13.26 12.48
C GLN A 9 -4.25 12.36 11.34
N THR A 10 -3.44 12.20 10.28
CA THR A 10 -3.77 11.31 9.17
C THR A 10 -3.85 9.85 9.64
N MET A 11 -2.95 9.40 10.53
CA MET A 11 -3.03 8.08 11.15
C MET A 11 -4.34 7.88 11.90
N ARG A 12 -4.83 8.85 12.68
CA ARG A 12 -6.10 8.74 13.40
C ARG A 12 -7.28 8.55 12.45
N VAL A 13 -7.30 9.27 11.32
CA VAL A 13 -8.33 9.11 10.29
C VAL A 13 -8.27 7.70 9.69
N LEU A 14 -7.08 7.27 9.26
CA LEU A 14 -6.88 5.94 8.67
C LEU A 14 -7.15 4.80 9.66
N ALA A 15 -6.96 5.03 10.96
CA ALA A 15 -7.23 4.09 12.04
C ALA A 15 -8.72 3.85 12.30
N GLN A 16 -9.61 4.72 11.81
CA GLN A 16 -11.06 4.48 11.86
C GLN A 16 -11.53 3.59 10.71
N ILE A 17 -10.79 3.56 9.61
CA ILE A 17 -11.18 2.86 8.39
C ILE A 17 -10.82 1.38 8.51
N GLY A 18 -11.84 0.55 8.78
CA GLY A 18 -11.68 -0.88 9.01
C GLY A 18 -11.44 -1.24 10.47
N ARG A 19 -11.72 -0.34 11.43
CA ARG A 19 -11.65 -0.64 12.86
C ARG A 19 -12.72 -1.64 13.27
N THR A 20 -12.35 -2.59 14.11
CA THR A 20 -13.22 -3.58 14.75
C THR A 20 -12.93 -3.64 16.25
N ASP A 21 -13.77 -4.32 17.01
CA ASP A 21 -13.58 -4.51 18.46
C ASP A 21 -12.29 -5.27 18.81
N ARG A 22 -11.73 -6.01 17.83
CA ARG A 22 -10.55 -6.85 17.99
C ARG A 22 -9.28 -6.31 17.32
N GLY A 23 -9.37 -5.15 16.65
CA GLY A 23 -8.22 -4.54 15.96
C GLY A 23 -8.61 -3.86 14.66
N MET A 24 -7.77 -4.01 13.62
CA MET A 24 -8.02 -3.48 12.28
C MET A 24 -8.26 -4.61 11.28
N MET A 25 -9.23 -4.41 10.39
CA MET A 25 -9.55 -5.30 9.28
C MET A 25 -9.80 -4.46 8.01
N ARG A 26 -8.71 -4.04 7.39
CA ARG A 26 -8.69 -3.36 6.09
C ARG A 26 -8.10 -4.32 5.04
N LEU A 27 -8.91 -5.29 4.62
CA LEU A 27 -8.45 -6.32 3.69
C LEU A 27 -8.26 -5.77 2.27
N ALA A 28 -7.34 -6.38 1.55
CA ALA A 28 -7.18 -6.31 0.10
C ALA A 28 -8.50 -6.20 -0.69
N TYR A 29 -8.63 -5.18 -1.53
CA TYR A 29 -9.79 -4.90 -2.39
C TYR A 29 -11.12 -4.77 -1.64
N SER A 30 -11.08 -4.53 -0.32
CA SER A 30 -12.28 -4.22 0.45
C SER A 30 -12.66 -2.76 0.27
N LYS A 31 -13.92 -2.42 0.55
CA LYS A 31 -14.37 -1.02 0.63
C LYS A 31 -13.55 -0.20 1.64
N ALA A 32 -13.05 -0.83 2.70
CA ALA A 32 -12.18 -0.16 3.67
C ALA A 32 -10.81 0.18 3.07
N GLU A 33 -10.22 -0.68 2.24
CA GLU A 33 -8.97 -0.36 1.54
C GLU A 33 -9.19 0.77 0.53
N GLU A 34 -10.30 0.74 -0.21
CA GLU A 34 -10.70 1.81 -1.14
C GLU A 34 -10.84 3.15 -0.41
N GLN A 35 -11.55 3.19 0.72
CA GLN A 35 -11.71 4.40 1.53
C GLN A 35 -10.36 4.95 2.03
N ALA A 36 -9.49 4.08 2.54
CA ALA A 36 -8.15 4.49 2.98
C ALA A 36 -7.28 5.00 1.83
N THR A 37 -7.43 4.38 0.66
CA THR A 37 -6.74 4.79 -0.56
C THR A 37 -7.22 6.16 -1.02
N ASN A 38 -8.52 6.44 -0.96
CA ASN A 38 -9.06 7.77 -1.28
C ASN A 38 -8.52 8.86 -0.35
N VAL A 39 -8.45 8.58 0.96
CA VAL A 39 -7.81 9.50 1.93
C VAL A 39 -6.35 9.75 1.54
N LEU A 40 -5.60 8.72 1.14
CA LEU A 40 -4.22 8.91 0.69
C LEU A 40 -4.14 9.77 -0.59
N ILE A 41 -5.02 9.53 -1.57
CA ILE A 41 -5.07 10.32 -2.82
C ILE A 41 -5.28 11.79 -2.50
N GLU A 42 -6.27 12.13 -1.66
CA GLU A 42 -6.53 13.50 -1.23
C GLU A 42 -5.30 14.13 -0.57
N GLN A 43 -4.63 13.38 0.31
CA GLN A 43 -3.42 13.85 1.00
C GLN A 43 -2.24 14.07 0.06
N CYS A 44 -2.10 13.26 -0.99
CA CYS A 44 -1.10 13.40 -2.03
C CYS A 44 -1.40 14.61 -2.94
N GLN A 45 -2.65 14.78 -3.36
CA GLN A 45 -3.08 15.92 -4.17
C GLN A 45 -2.89 17.24 -3.41
N ALA A 46 -3.28 17.28 -2.13
CA ALA A 46 -3.04 18.44 -1.26
C ALA A 46 -1.54 18.76 -1.07
N ALA A 47 -0.66 17.77 -1.25
CA ALA A 47 0.79 17.95 -1.23
C ALA A 47 1.39 18.39 -2.59
N GLY A 48 0.55 18.60 -3.62
CA GLY A 48 0.96 18.99 -4.97
C GLY A 48 1.53 17.83 -5.80
N LEU A 49 1.20 16.58 -5.46
CA LEU A 49 1.67 15.41 -6.20
C LEU A 49 0.71 15.05 -7.33
N ALA A 50 1.26 14.63 -8.47
CA ALA A 50 0.47 14.12 -9.58
C ALA A 50 0.05 12.67 -9.27
N VAL A 51 -1.24 12.42 -9.11
CA VAL A 51 -1.76 11.09 -8.78
C VAL A 51 -2.36 10.43 -10.01
N ARG A 52 -1.98 9.18 -10.27
CA ARG A 52 -2.57 8.33 -11.31
C ARG A 52 -2.96 6.97 -10.73
N VAL A 53 -3.94 6.33 -11.35
CA VAL A 53 -4.38 4.98 -11.00
C VAL A 53 -4.21 4.09 -12.23
N ASP A 54 -3.54 2.95 -12.07
CA ASP A 54 -3.36 2.02 -13.18
C ASP A 54 -4.60 1.15 -13.44
N SER A 55 -4.54 0.31 -14.48
CA SER A 55 -5.66 -0.53 -14.91
C SER A 55 -6.03 -1.64 -13.91
N VAL A 56 -5.18 -1.92 -12.92
CA VAL A 56 -5.41 -2.91 -11.86
C VAL A 56 -5.72 -2.27 -10.50
N GLY A 57 -5.82 -0.94 -10.45
CA GLY A 57 -6.23 -0.17 -9.28
C GLY A 57 -5.08 0.31 -8.38
N ASN A 58 -3.82 0.21 -8.82
CA ASN A 58 -2.70 0.73 -8.04
C ASN A 58 -2.67 2.25 -8.15
N VAL A 59 -2.58 2.91 -7.00
CA VAL A 59 -2.40 4.36 -6.93
C VAL A 59 -0.91 4.66 -7.00
N ILE A 60 -0.53 5.67 -7.78
CA ILE A 60 0.84 6.12 -7.90
C ILE A 60 0.84 7.64 -7.79
N ALA A 61 1.47 8.17 -6.75
CA ALA A 61 1.60 9.61 -6.54
C ALA A 61 3.03 10.04 -6.88
N ARG A 62 3.19 10.86 -7.92
CA ARG A 62 4.49 11.26 -8.46
C ARG A 62 4.81 12.69 -8.09
N ARG A 63 6.02 12.86 -7.53
CA ARG A 63 6.72 14.13 -7.42
C ARG A 63 7.68 14.26 -8.59
N GLN A 64 7.60 15.36 -9.34
CA GLN A 64 8.51 15.57 -10.46
C GLN A 64 9.94 15.85 -9.99
N GLY A 65 10.89 15.40 -10.81
CA GLY A 65 12.30 15.79 -10.71
C GLY A 65 12.70 16.65 -11.89
N ARG A 66 13.95 17.13 -11.90
CA ARG A 66 14.52 17.93 -12.99
C ARG A 66 14.56 17.19 -14.32
N ARG A 67 14.70 15.87 -14.28
CA ARG A 67 14.73 14.97 -15.44
C ARG A 67 13.59 13.96 -15.34
N PRO A 68 12.35 14.33 -15.73
CA PRO A 68 11.18 13.49 -15.60
C PRO A 68 11.23 12.23 -16.48
N GLU A 69 12.12 12.18 -17.47
CA GLU A 69 12.39 11.05 -18.35
C GLU A 69 13.20 9.94 -17.69
N LEU A 70 13.90 10.23 -16.59
CA LEU A 70 14.66 9.19 -15.87
C LEU A 70 13.73 8.26 -15.08
N PRO A 71 14.13 6.99 -14.88
CA PRO A 71 13.40 6.07 -14.01
C PRO A 71 13.22 6.67 -12.62
N ALA A 72 12.01 6.52 -12.07
CA ALA A 72 11.67 7.12 -10.79
C ALA A 72 12.31 6.38 -9.62
N ILE A 73 12.44 7.06 -8.49
CA ILE A 73 12.73 6.41 -7.20
C ILE A 73 11.38 6.11 -6.55
N GLY A 74 11.06 4.83 -6.42
CA GLY A 74 9.86 4.38 -5.74
C GLY A 74 10.05 4.41 -4.23
N ILE A 75 9.05 4.92 -3.50
CA ILE A 75 8.99 4.88 -2.04
C ILE A 75 7.60 4.44 -1.61
N GLY A 76 7.48 3.70 -0.52
CA GLY A 76 6.15 3.35 -0.02
C GLY A 76 6.14 2.20 0.96
N SER A 77 4.93 1.69 1.19
CA SER A 77 4.68 0.46 1.95
C SER A 77 3.29 -0.03 1.57
N HIS A 78 2.52 -0.63 2.46
CA HIS A 78 1.17 -1.11 2.16
C HIS A 78 0.12 -0.40 3.03
N LEU A 79 -1.12 -0.33 2.54
CA LEU A 79 -2.27 0.16 3.32
C LEU A 79 -3.14 -0.98 3.84
N ASP A 80 -3.12 -2.17 3.27
CA ASP A 80 -3.94 -3.29 3.74
C ASP A 80 -3.49 -3.80 5.11
N THR A 81 -4.41 -4.38 5.87
CA THR A 81 -4.10 -5.11 7.10
C THR A 81 -4.50 -6.57 6.98
N VAL A 82 -3.88 -7.39 7.82
CA VAL A 82 -4.38 -8.74 8.11
C VAL A 82 -5.61 -8.66 9.03
N TYR A 83 -6.28 -9.80 9.24
CA TYR A 83 -7.33 -9.92 10.26
C TYR A 83 -6.79 -9.55 11.64
N GLU A 84 -7.55 -8.75 12.39
CA GLU A 84 -7.18 -8.28 13.74
C GLU A 84 -5.76 -7.64 13.74
N GLY A 85 -5.43 -6.96 12.64
CA GLY A 85 -4.15 -6.33 12.42
C GLY A 85 -3.96 -5.06 13.25
N GLY A 86 -2.71 -4.62 13.34
CA GLY A 86 -2.37 -3.38 14.01
C GLY A 86 -2.60 -2.14 13.15
N THR A 87 -2.65 -0.98 13.79
CA THR A 87 -2.97 0.30 13.11
C THR A 87 -1.80 0.86 12.30
N TYR A 88 -0.57 0.56 12.72
CA TYR A 88 0.63 1.23 12.19
C TYR A 88 1.36 0.43 11.11
N ASP A 89 1.21 -0.90 11.09
CA ASP A 89 1.90 -1.77 10.14
C ASP A 89 1.55 -1.37 8.70
N GLY A 90 2.57 -1.05 7.91
CA GLY A 90 2.43 -0.53 6.54
C GLY A 90 2.04 0.93 6.46
N THR A 91 0.90 1.29 7.07
CA THR A 91 0.31 2.63 6.96
C THR A 91 1.30 3.72 7.35
N LEU A 92 2.08 3.50 8.42
CA LEU A 92 3.10 4.46 8.84
C LEU A 92 4.20 4.66 7.80
N GLY A 93 4.60 3.59 7.10
CA GLY A 93 5.59 3.68 6.03
C GLY A 93 5.10 4.47 4.82
N VAL A 94 3.82 4.32 4.47
CA VAL A 94 3.17 5.13 3.42
C VAL A 94 3.11 6.61 3.82
N LEU A 95 2.74 6.91 5.06
CA LEU A 95 2.70 8.31 5.51
C LEU A 95 4.09 8.92 5.65
N ALA A 96 5.08 8.14 6.10
CA ALA A 96 6.46 8.60 6.16
C ALA A 96 6.99 8.96 4.76
N ALA A 97 6.68 8.15 3.76
CA ALA A 97 7.00 8.43 2.36
C ALA A 97 6.35 9.76 1.88
N LEU A 98 5.08 9.98 2.20
CA LEU A 98 4.38 11.22 1.86
C LEU A 98 5.03 12.43 2.55
N GLU A 99 5.43 12.29 3.81
CA GLU A 99 6.09 13.36 4.56
C GLU A 99 7.47 13.71 4.00
N VAL A 100 8.24 12.74 3.51
CA VAL A 100 9.49 13.00 2.79
C VAL A 100 9.22 13.90 1.58
N MET A 101 8.21 13.57 0.77
CA MET A 101 7.85 14.39 -0.39
C MET A 101 7.40 15.81 0.00
N ARG A 102 6.60 15.93 1.06
CA ARG A 102 6.15 17.23 1.60
C ARG A 102 7.33 18.07 2.08
N ASP A 103 8.29 17.47 2.79
CA ASP A 103 9.47 18.20 3.27
C ASP A 103 10.37 18.65 2.12
N LEU A 104 10.55 17.81 1.10
CA LEU A 104 11.27 18.21 -0.12
C LEU A 104 10.59 19.39 -0.82
N ASN A 105 9.25 19.39 -0.92
CA ASN A 105 8.48 20.49 -1.48
C ASN A 105 8.60 21.76 -0.64
N ALA A 106 8.42 21.67 0.67
CA ALA A 106 8.49 22.80 1.59
C ALA A 106 9.87 23.48 1.60
N ARG A 107 10.94 22.70 1.37
CA ARG A 107 12.32 23.20 1.29
C ARG A 107 12.72 23.65 -0.11
N GLY A 108 11.85 23.53 -1.11
CA GLY A 108 12.17 23.83 -2.50
C GLY A 108 13.28 22.95 -3.09
N ILE A 109 13.50 21.74 -2.55
CA ILE A 109 14.57 20.85 -3.00
C ILE A 109 14.11 20.12 -4.26
N GLU A 110 14.71 20.42 -5.40
CA GLU A 110 14.46 19.68 -6.63
C GLU A 110 15.37 18.46 -6.76
N THR A 111 14.76 17.29 -6.88
CA THR A 111 15.49 16.04 -7.09
C THR A 111 15.81 15.86 -8.57
N MET A 112 16.95 15.22 -8.88
CA MET A 112 17.29 14.93 -10.28
C MET A 112 16.26 14.01 -10.94
N ARG A 113 15.87 12.95 -10.23
CA ARG A 113 14.88 11.96 -10.67
C ARG A 113 13.52 12.23 -10.03
N PRO A 114 12.43 11.82 -10.68
CA PRO A 114 11.12 11.81 -10.06
C PRO A 114 11.10 10.83 -8.88
N ILE A 115 10.22 11.10 -7.91
CA ILE A 115 9.96 10.18 -6.79
C ILE A 115 8.49 9.77 -6.87
N GLU A 116 8.22 8.47 -6.81
CA GLU A 116 6.87 7.92 -6.84
C GLU A 116 6.53 7.26 -5.51
N LEU A 117 5.44 7.71 -4.89
CA LEU A 117 4.85 7.05 -3.74
C LEU A 117 3.93 5.94 -4.25
N PHE A 118 4.15 4.72 -3.76
CA PHE A 118 3.41 3.54 -4.14
C PHE A 118 2.89 2.79 -2.90
N PRO A 119 1.59 2.89 -2.57
CA PRO A 119 0.95 1.99 -1.63
C PRO A 119 0.82 0.61 -2.31
N LEU A 120 1.70 -0.31 -1.95
CA LEU A 120 1.69 -1.69 -2.40
C LEU A 120 0.30 -2.29 -2.20
N PRO A 121 -0.36 -2.75 -3.28
CA PRO A 121 -1.62 -3.46 -3.16
C PRO A 121 -1.37 -4.80 -2.48
N ALA A 122 -2.34 -5.23 -1.68
CA ALA A 122 -2.30 -6.47 -0.91
C ALA A 122 -2.07 -7.76 -1.73
N ARG A 123 -2.28 -7.73 -3.06
CA ARG A 123 -2.05 -8.88 -3.95
C ARG A 123 -0.60 -9.40 -3.84
N SER A 124 0.36 -8.48 -3.69
CA SER A 124 1.78 -8.80 -3.47
C SER A 124 2.07 -9.56 -2.15
N ARG A 125 1.15 -9.48 -1.18
CA ARG A 125 1.27 -10.13 0.15
C ARG A 125 0.63 -11.50 0.23
N ARG A 126 -0.45 -11.76 -0.51
CA ARG A 126 -1.06 -13.11 -0.51
C ARG A 126 -0.09 -14.16 -1.06
N ASP A 127 0.73 -13.80 -2.04
CA ASP A 127 1.73 -14.70 -2.63
C ASP A 127 2.96 -14.91 -1.71
N SER A 128 3.27 -13.96 -0.82
CA SER A 128 4.39 -14.07 0.12
C SER A 128 3.99 -14.64 1.49
N ALA A 129 2.75 -14.41 1.95
CA ALA A 129 2.21 -15.01 3.17
C ALA A 129 1.79 -16.48 2.99
N SER A 130 1.32 -16.86 1.80
CA SER A 130 1.05 -18.27 1.46
C SER A 130 2.34 -19.11 1.41
N ARG A 131 3.47 -18.56 0.96
CA ARG A 131 4.78 -19.24 1.02
C ARG A 131 5.26 -19.52 2.45
N LYS A 132 5.07 -18.58 3.38
CA LYS A 132 5.50 -18.78 4.80
C LYS A 132 4.56 -19.66 5.60
N SER A 133 3.27 -19.71 5.25
CA SER A 133 2.28 -20.50 5.99
C SER A 133 2.19 -21.96 5.51
N ALA A 134 2.49 -22.22 4.23
CA ALA A 134 2.53 -23.57 3.69
C ALA A 134 3.78 -24.36 4.10
N ALA A 135 4.91 -23.67 4.36
CA ALA A 135 6.16 -24.33 4.75
C ALA A 135 6.20 -24.82 6.21
N LYS A 136 5.26 -24.39 7.07
CA LYS A 136 5.30 -24.68 8.52
C LYS A 136 4.37 -25.81 8.96
N ARG A 137 3.79 -26.58 8.02
CA ARG A 137 2.78 -27.60 8.33
C ARG A 137 2.87 -28.86 7.46
N LEU A 138 4.08 -29.36 7.26
CA LEU A 138 4.30 -30.71 6.70
C LEU A 138 5.20 -31.50 7.67
N PRO A 139 4.69 -32.55 8.35
CA PRO A 139 5.58 -33.53 8.95
C PRO A 139 6.39 -34.19 7.84
N ALA A 140 7.67 -34.43 8.11
CA ALA A 140 8.63 -35.05 7.20
C ALA A 140 8.37 -36.56 7.06
N SER A 141 7.19 -36.92 6.59
CA SER A 141 6.86 -38.25 6.13
C SER A 141 5.57 -38.13 5.32
N LEU A 142 5.71 -38.01 4.01
CA LEU A 142 4.79 -38.57 3.01
C LEU A 142 5.33 -38.18 1.63
N SER A 143 6.09 -39.14 1.10
CA SER A 143 6.55 -39.27 -0.26
C SER A 143 5.41 -39.04 -1.27
N LYS A 144 5.77 -38.36 -2.36
CA LYS A 144 5.13 -38.28 -3.69
C LYS A 144 3.83 -39.09 -3.82
N ARG A 145 2.69 -38.45 -3.60
CA ARG A 145 1.40 -38.95 -4.08
C ARG A 145 0.51 -37.76 -4.43
N THR A 146 0.03 -37.79 -5.67
CA THR A 146 -0.83 -36.82 -6.37
C THR A 146 -1.86 -36.18 -5.44
N LEU A 147 -1.76 -34.87 -5.21
CA LEU A 147 -2.79 -34.10 -4.50
C LEU A 147 -4.03 -33.94 -5.42
N PRO A 148 -5.24 -34.31 -4.97
CA PRO A 148 -6.45 -34.08 -5.74
C PRO A 148 -6.77 -32.58 -5.81
N ARG A 149 -7.11 -32.11 -7.00
CA ARG A 149 -7.63 -30.76 -7.25
C ARG A 149 -8.92 -30.56 -6.46
N SER A 150 -8.89 -29.70 -5.44
CA SER A 150 -10.12 -29.24 -4.77
C SER A 150 -10.94 -28.37 -5.73
N PRO A 151 -12.28 -28.53 -5.79
CA PRO A 151 -13.11 -27.78 -6.70
C PRO A 151 -13.18 -26.31 -6.27
N ILE A 152 -12.60 -25.44 -7.08
CA ILE A 152 -12.86 -24.00 -7.06
C ILE A 152 -14.36 -23.82 -7.25
N LYS A 153 -15.07 -23.35 -6.21
CA LYS A 153 -16.46 -22.89 -6.34
C LYS A 153 -16.51 -21.76 -7.37
N LYS A 154 -16.96 -22.09 -8.58
CA LYS A 154 -17.30 -21.15 -9.65
C LYS A 154 -18.42 -20.22 -9.18
N GLY A 155 -18.30 -18.92 -9.48
CA GLY A 155 -19.46 -18.04 -9.59
C GLY A 155 -19.48 -16.79 -8.71
N ARG A 156 -18.48 -15.91 -8.83
CA ARG A 156 -18.73 -14.45 -8.92
C ARG A 156 -17.74 -13.87 -9.92
N ARG A 157 -18.23 -13.43 -11.08
CA ARG A 157 -17.49 -12.51 -11.95
C ARG A 157 -17.19 -11.26 -11.11
N PHE A 158 -15.93 -11.06 -10.73
CA PHE A 158 -15.50 -9.82 -10.10
C PHE A 158 -15.67 -8.71 -11.14
N LYS A 159 -16.69 -7.86 -10.95
CA LYS A 159 -16.83 -6.60 -11.68
C LYS A 159 -15.53 -5.82 -11.46
N ARG A 160 -14.95 -5.34 -12.56
CA ARG A 160 -13.80 -4.42 -12.60
C ARG A 160 -13.99 -3.35 -11.52
N PHE A 161 -13.19 -3.42 -10.47
CA PHE A 161 -13.28 -2.50 -9.34
C PHE A 161 -12.51 -1.23 -9.74
N LEU A 162 -13.23 -0.29 -10.35
CA LEU A 162 -12.73 1.07 -10.58
C LEU A 162 -13.19 1.89 -9.37
N PRO A 163 -12.31 2.65 -8.70
CA PRO A 163 -12.74 3.57 -7.66
C PRO A 163 -13.77 4.55 -8.23
N SER A 164 -14.81 4.85 -7.46
CA SER A 164 -15.95 5.67 -7.91
C SER A 164 -15.58 7.10 -8.36
N ALA A 165 -14.35 7.54 -8.08
CA ALA A 165 -13.82 8.84 -8.51
C ALA A 165 -13.24 8.86 -9.95
N ALA A 166 -13.22 7.72 -10.67
CA ALA A 166 -12.52 7.60 -11.95
C ALA A 166 -13.38 7.86 -13.20
N LEU A 167 -14.53 8.53 -13.10
CA LEU A 167 -15.40 8.79 -14.25
C LEU A 167 -15.49 10.29 -14.55
N THR A 168 -14.53 10.80 -15.32
CA THR A 168 -14.83 11.82 -16.32
C THR A 168 -13.97 11.66 -17.57
N SER A 169 -14.63 11.75 -18.71
CA SER A 169 -14.15 11.78 -20.10
C SER A 169 -13.84 10.45 -20.81
N ALA A 170 -14.55 10.29 -21.92
CA ALA A 170 -14.47 9.20 -22.86
C ALA A 170 -13.13 9.20 -23.59
N SER A 171 -12.34 8.15 -23.40
CA SER A 171 -11.51 7.62 -24.47
C SER A 171 -11.20 6.16 -24.15
N SER A 172 -11.93 5.24 -24.78
CA SER A 172 -11.58 3.84 -24.82
C SER A 172 -10.32 3.67 -25.69
N ARG A 173 -9.14 3.84 -25.09
CA ARG A 173 -7.89 3.29 -25.64
C ARG A 173 -7.35 2.28 -24.65
N ARG A 174 -6.73 1.23 -25.20
CA ARG A 174 -6.16 0.10 -24.49
C ARG A 174 -5.21 0.61 -23.40
N HIS A 175 -5.68 0.72 -22.16
CA HIS A 175 -4.80 0.92 -21.02
C HIS A 175 -4.11 -0.41 -20.73
N GLY A 176 -3.05 -0.69 -21.50
CA GLY A 176 -2.00 -1.60 -21.05
C GLY A 176 -1.56 -1.18 -19.65
N CYS A 177 -1.16 -2.16 -18.84
CA CYS A 177 -0.53 -1.89 -17.55
C CYS A 177 0.62 -0.89 -17.81
N GLN A 178 0.52 0.34 -17.30
CA GLN A 178 1.61 1.30 -17.46
C GLN A 178 2.82 0.72 -16.71
N GLU A 179 3.90 0.51 -17.43
CA GLU A 179 5.10 -0.10 -16.87
C GLU A 179 5.65 0.81 -15.77
N ILE A 180 5.81 0.26 -14.57
CA ILE A 180 6.42 0.95 -13.45
C ILE A 180 7.93 0.84 -13.65
N ASP A 181 8.53 1.91 -14.14
CA ASP A 181 9.98 1.98 -14.36
C ASP A 181 10.66 2.69 -13.18
N TRP A 182 11.06 1.90 -12.19
CA TRP A 182 11.79 2.38 -11.01
C TRP A 182 13.24 1.95 -11.05
N GLN A 183 14.13 2.89 -10.75
CA GLN A 183 15.54 2.55 -10.51
C GLN A 183 15.75 1.80 -9.19
N LEU A 184 14.96 2.16 -8.17
CA LEU A 184 15.05 1.62 -6.82
C LEU A 184 13.69 1.75 -6.12
N PHE A 185 13.38 0.84 -5.21
CA PHE A 185 12.21 0.94 -4.32
C PHE A 185 12.62 0.92 -2.84
N TRP A 186 12.29 1.98 -2.10
CA TRP A 186 12.48 2.03 -0.65
C TRP A 186 11.18 1.72 0.10
N ASN A 187 11.19 0.63 0.88
CA ASN A 187 10.11 0.25 1.76
C ASN A 187 10.43 0.55 3.23
N CYS A 188 9.64 1.41 3.88
CA CYS A 188 9.75 1.67 5.32
C CYS A 188 8.68 0.86 6.08
N ILE A 189 9.11 0.03 7.03
CA ILE A 189 8.21 -0.82 7.84
C ILE A 189 8.67 -0.76 9.30
N LEU A 190 7.72 -0.73 10.24
CA LEU A 190 8.00 -0.88 11.66
C LEU A 190 8.66 -2.23 11.95
N SER A 191 9.74 -2.24 12.73
CA SER A 191 10.28 -3.49 13.25
C SER A 191 9.22 -4.18 14.13
N LYS A 192 8.97 -5.45 13.84
CA LYS A 192 8.02 -6.29 14.61
C LYS A 192 8.69 -6.98 15.80
N ASP A 193 9.97 -6.72 16.05
CA ASP A 193 10.76 -7.37 17.10
C ASP A 193 10.19 -7.14 18.49
N GLN A 194 10.08 -8.22 19.25
CA GLN A 194 9.54 -8.20 20.61
C GLN A 194 10.34 -7.31 21.58
N CYS A 195 11.64 -7.13 21.32
CA CYS A 195 12.51 -6.27 22.13
C CYS A 195 12.12 -4.79 22.02
N LEU A 196 11.74 -4.33 20.81
CA LEU A 196 11.26 -2.96 20.58
C LEU A 196 9.83 -2.76 21.07
N ARG A 197 8.97 -3.79 21.01
CA ARG A 197 7.59 -3.72 21.53
C ARG A 197 7.50 -3.38 23.02
N ARG A 198 8.47 -3.82 23.83
CA ARG A 198 8.52 -3.50 25.27
C ARG A 198 8.83 -2.03 25.55
N LYS A 199 9.54 -1.35 24.64
CA LYS A 199 9.93 0.07 24.80
C LYS A 199 8.87 1.06 24.32
N ILE A 200 8.03 0.68 23.35
CA ILE A 200 7.09 1.61 22.67
C ILE A 200 5.65 1.53 23.26
N GLY A 201 5.37 0.56 24.14
CA GLY A 201 4.06 0.39 24.78
C GLY A 201 3.06 -0.39 23.91
N ARG A 202 2.19 -1.17 24.55
CA ARG A 202 1.24 -2.08 23.86
C ARG A 202 0.16 -1.35 23.04
N SER A 203 -0.17 -0.10 23.37
CA SER A 203 -1.20 0.70 22.69
C SER A 203 -0.81 1.16 21.28
N ALA A 204 0.45 0.95 20.88
CA ALA A 204 0.98 1.30 19.56
C ALA A 204 0.88 0.15 18.53
N TRP A 205 0.19 -0.95 18.85
CA TRP A 205 0.05 -2.10 17.96
C TRP A 205 -1.43 -2.39 17.71
#